data_AF-A0A1M5TH28-F1
#
_entry.id   AF-A0A1M5TH28-F1
#
_cell.length_a   1.000
_cell.length_b   1.000
_cell.length_c   1.000
_cell.angle_alpha   90.00
_cell.angle_beta   90.00
_cell.angle_gamma   90.00
#
_symmetry.space_group_name_H-M   'P 1'
#
loop_
_entity.id
_entity.type
_entity.pdbx_description
1 polymer ?
#
loop_
_entity_poly.entity_id
_entity_poly.type
_entity_poly.pdbx_seq_one_letter_code
_entity_poly.pdbx_strand_id
1 'polypeptide(L)'
;MENFKSTLKRRLYLMASFNCLAVIFIILTFFTSSSSSEKEPIANIIHGFQVGIFIGVQLILLINIAKYKKSLKQESELRKLFVEENDERRKLIQDKIGGVGFNFSLVVIAIATVTSGFFNEVVFITLSSVLIFISFVKGFLKFYYRKKF
;
A
#
# COMPACT_ATOMS: atom_id res chain seq x y z
N MET A 1 -16.32 -22.62 -5.67
CA MET A 1 -16.51 -21.15 -5.70
C MET A 1 -16.94 -20.55 -4.35
N GLU A 2 -17.69 -21.27 -3.51
CA GLU A 2 -18.14 -20.75 -2.20
C GLU A 2 -16.98 -20.46 -1.23
N ASN A 3 -15.98 -21.34 -1.16
CA ASN A 3 -14.75 -21.13 -0.38
C ASN A 3 -13.98 -19.87 -0.82
N PHE A 4 -14.03 -19.54 -2.11
CA PHE A 4 -13.41 -18.32 -2.63
C PHE A 4 -14.20 -17.08 -2.20
N LYS A 5 -15.55 -17.13 -2.26
CA LYS A 5 -16.42 -16.04 -1.76
C LYS A 5 -16.20 -15.76 -0.26
N SER A 6 -16.10 -16.79 0.58
CA SER A 6 -15.86 -16.61 2.02
C SER A 6 -14.48 -15.99 2.29
N THR A 7 -13.45 -16.41 1.55
CA THR A 7 -12.10 -15.83 1.60
C THR A 7 -12.13 -14.34 1.22
N LEU A 8 -12.82 -13.99 0.14
CA LEU A 8 -12.99 -12.60 -0.31
C LEU A 8 -13.74 -11.75 0.72
N LYS A 9 -14.81 -12.27 1.34
CA LYS A 9 -15.52 -11.57 2.43
C LYS A 9 -14.59 -11.29 3.61
N ARG A 10 -13.80 -12.28 4.05
CA ARG A 10 -12.81 -12.08 5.13
C ARG A 10 -11.78 -11.00 4.78
N ARG A 11 -11.21 -11.06 3.56
CA ARG A 11 -10.27 -10.03 3.07
C ARG A 11 -10.93 -8.64 3.02
N LEU A 12 -12.19 -8.56 2.60
CA LEU A 12 -12.97 -7.31 2.57
C LEU A 12 -13.13 -6.71 3.98
N TYR A 13 -13.50 -7.51 4.98
CA TYR A 13 -13.63 -7.03 6.37
C TYR A 13 -12.30 -6.52 6.93
N LEU A 14 -11.19 -7.23 6.67
CA LEU A 14 -9.86 -6.78 7.08
C LEU A 14 -9.47 -5.46 6.40
N MET A 15 -9.69 -5.34 5.08
CA MET A 15 -9.41 -4.10 4.34
C MET A 15 -10.27 -2.93 4.83
N ALA A 16 -11.55 -3.18 5.13
CA ALA A 16 -12.45 -2.16 5.67
C ALA A 16 -12.02 -1.71 7.07
N SER A 17 -11.66 -2.64 7.95
CA SER A 17 -11.15 -2.34 9.29
C SER A 17 -9.87 -1.49 9.24
N PHE A 18 -8.92 -1.88 8.38
CA PHE A 18 -7.69 -1.11 8.20
C PHE A 18 -7.95 0.28 7.57
N ASN A 19 -8.91 0.39 6.65
CA ASN A 19 -9.31 1.67 6.07
C ASN A 19 -9.88 2.62 7.13
N CYS A 20 -10.74 2.12 8.02
CA CYS A 20 -11.24 2.91 9.15
C CYS A 20 -10.11 3.40 10.06
N LEU A 21 -9.12 2.55 10.36
CA LEU A 21 -7.97 2.93 11.17
C LEU A 21 -7.14 4.03 10.50
N ALA A 22 -6.91 3.92 9.18
CA ALA A 22 -6.21 4.93 8.40
C ALA A 22 -6.96 6.28 8.39
N VAL A 23 -8.29 6.27 8.27
CA VAL A 23 -9.13 7.47 8.36
C VAL A 23 -8.99 8.15 9.72
N ILE A 24 -9.08 7.38 10.80
CA ILE A 24 -8.91 7.91 12.17
C ILE A 24 -7.54 8.57 12.31
N PHE A 25 -6.48 7.91 11.81
CA PHE A 25 -5.13 8.46 11.87
C PHE A 25 -5.03 9.80 11.13
N ILE A 26 -5.54 9.89 9.89
CA ILE A 26 -5.52 11.13 9.08
C ILE A 26 -6.26 12.26 9.81
N ILE A 27 -7.44 11.96 10.37
CA ILE A 27 -8.24 12.94 11.12
C ILE A 27 -7.47 13.44 12.35
N LEU A 28 -6.86 12.54 13.12
CA LEU A 28 -6.05 12.91 14.29
C LEU A 28 -4.88 13.82 13.91
N THR A 29 -4.14 13.50 12.84
CA THR A 29 -3.05 14.37 12.33
C THR A 29 -3.51 15.76 11.89
N PHE A 30 -4.74 15.87 11.36
CA PHE A 30 -5.32 17.16 10.96
C PHE A 30 -5.63 18.04 12.18
N PHE A 31 -6.18 17.45 13.25
CA PHE A 31 -6.49 18.17 14.48
C PHE A 31 -5.22 18.62 15.24
N THR A 32 -4.17 17.80 15.27
CA THR A 32 -2.91 18.13 15.94
C THR A 32 -2.04 19.11 15.17
N SER A 33 -2.18 19.17 13.84
CA SER A 33 -1.44 20.14 13.01
C SER A 33 -2.04 21.54 13.04
N SER A 34 -3.36 21.66 13.20
CA SER A 34 -4.05 22.96 13.30
C SER A 34 -3.70 23.75 14.57
N SER A 35 -3.04 23.12 15.55
CA SER A 35 -2.70 23.70 16.86
C SER A 35 -1.22 24.12 16.98
N SER A 36 -0.40 23.89 15.95
CA SER A 36 1.04 24.19 15.97
C SER A 36 1.39 25.22 14.88
N SER A 37 1.22 26.50 15.21
CA SER A 37 1.81 27.60 14.45
C SER A 37 3.34 27.49 14.52
N GLU A 38 3.99 27.58 13.35
CA GLU A 38 5.45 27.56 13.14
C GLU A 38 6.13 26.19 13.34
N LYS A 39 5.91 25.27 12.39
CA LYS A 39 6.82 24.12 12.18
C LYS A 39 7.91 24.49 11.18
N GLU A 40 9.15 24.11 11.48
CA GLU A 40 10.30 24.12 10.57
C GLU A 40 9.91 23.56 9.17
N PRO A 41 10.44 24.10 8.06
CA PRO A 41 10.09 23.66 6.71
C PRO A 41 10.22 22.14 6.50
N ILE A 42 11.23 21.51 7.10
CA ILE A 42 11.49 20.07 7.01
C ILE A 42 10.41 19.27 7.76
N ALA A 43 10.01 19.72 8.94
CA ALA A 43 8.95 19.08 9.71
C ALA A 43 7.60 19.08 8.95
N ASN A 44 7.30 20.14 8.20
CA ASN A 44 6.13 20.19 7.32
C ASN A 44 6.21 19.17 6.17
N ILE A 45 7.39 18.99 5.58
CA ILE A 45 7.61 17.97 4.53
C ILE A 45 7.40 16.56 5.09
N ILE A 46 7.97 16.26 6.27
CA ILE A 46 7.82 14.96 6.94
C ILE A 46 6.34 14.68 7.22
N HIS A 47 5.63 15.65 7.80
CA HIS A 47 4.21 15.51 8.08
C HIS A 47 3.38 15.30 6.80
N GLY A 48 3.66 16.08 5.75
CA GLY A 48 3.02 15.92 4.45
C GLY A 48 3.27 14.53 3.83
N PHE A 49 4.49 14.00 3.97
CA PHE A 49 4.82 12.64 3.51
C PHE A 49 4.05 11.57 4.29
N GLN A 50 3.99 11.67 5.62
CA GLN A 50 3.25 10.72 6.46
C GLN A 50 1.77 10.69 6.07
N VAL A 51 1.12 11.85 6.02
CA VAL A 51 -0.28 11.98 5.57
C VAL A 51 -0.47 11.45 4.15
N GLY A 52 0.47 11.78 3.24
CA GLY A 52 0.46 11.31 1.85
C GLY A 52 0.49 9.80 1.71
N ILE A 53 1.32 9.10 2.50
CA ILE A 53 1.35 7.62 2.53
C ILE A 53 -0.02 7.07 2.95
N PHE A 54 -0.61 7.59 4.02
CA PHE A 54 -1.91 7.10 4.51
C PHE A 54 -3.02 7.33 3.49
N ILE A 55 -3.06 8.50 2.84
CA ILE A 55 -4.01 8.78 1.74
C ILE A 55 -3.81 7.80 0.58
N GLY A 56 -2.55 7.57 0.16
CA GLY A 56 -2.24 6.63 -0.91
C GLY A 56 -2.71 5.20 -0.59
N VAL A 57 -2.45 4.73 0.63
CA VAL A 57 -2.93 3.42 1.11
C VAL A 57 -4.45 3.38 1.15
N GLN A 58 -5.11 4.45 1.58
CA GLN A 58 -6.57 4.55 1.62
C GLN A 58 -7.19 4.43 0.22
N LEU A 59 -6.64 5.12 -0.78
CA LEU A 59 -7.09 5.02 -2.16
C LEU A 59 -6.95 3.59 -2.71
N ILE A 60 -5.81 2.95 -2.49
CA ILE A 60 -5.56 1.56 -2.91
C ILE A 60 -6.57 0.60 -2.25
N LEU A 61 -6.85 0.79 -0.95
CA LEU A 61 -7.83 -0.03 -0.25
C LEU A 61 -9.25 0.18 -0.79
N LEU A 62 -9.67 1.41 -1.04
CA LEU A 62 -11.00 1.70 -1.59
C LEU A 62 -11.19 1.08 -2.98
N ILE A 63 -10.18 1.16 -3.86
CA ILE A 63 -10.20 0.52 -5.18
C ILE A 63 -10.35 -1.01 -5.03
N ASN A 64 -9.59 -1.63 -4.13
CA ASN A 64 -9.67 -3.08 -3.89
C ASN A 64 -11.01 -3.50 -3.28
N ILE A 65 -11.53 -2.73 -2.32
CA ILE A 65 -12.85 -2.94 -1.72
C ILE A 65 -13.93 -2.87 -2.79
N ALA A 66 -13.90 -1.86 -3.67
CA ALA A 66 -14.83 -1.73 -4.79
C ALA A 66 -14.73 -2.93 -5.74
N LYS A 67 -13.51 -3.33 -6.13
CA LYS A 67 -13.27 -4.52 -6.96
C LYS A 67 -13.87 -5.78 -6.33
N TYR A 68 -13.61 -6.02 -5.05
CA TYR A 68 -14.09 -7.21 -4.34
C TYR A 68 -15.60 -7.21 -4.13
N LYS A 69 -16.21 -6.06 -3.80
CA LYS A 69 -17.67 -5.93 -3.74
C LYS A 69 -18.32 -6.23 -5.09
N LYS A 70 -17.76 -5.72 -6.20
CA LYS A 70 -18.23 -6.03 -7.55
C LYS A 70 -18.13 -7.53 -7.86
N SER A 71 -16.98 -8.14 -7.60
CA SER A 71 -16.77 -9.58 -7.79
C SER A 71 -17.67 -10.45 -6.92
N LEU A 72 -18.04 -10.02 -5.70
CA LEU A 72 -18.96 -10.77 -4.86
C LEU A 72 -20.42 -10.70 -5.35
N LYS A 73 -20.79 -9.62 -6.06
CA LYS A 73 -22.15 -9.42 -6.61
C LYS A 73 -22.33 -10.11 -7.97
N GLN A 74 -21.30 -10.16 -8.81
CA GLN A 74 -21.36 -10.70 -10.17
C GLN A 74 -20.51 -11.96 -10.31
N GLU A 75 -21.13 -13.08 -10.69
CA GLU A 75 -20.42 -14.36 -10.82
C GLU A 75 -19.35 -14.35 -11.93
N SER A 76 -19.59 -13.64 -13.03
CA SER A 76 -18.62 -13.48 -14.11
C SER A 76 -17.34 -12.78 -13.63
N GLU A 77 -17.47 -11.70 -12.85
CA GLU A 77 -16.35 -10.98 -12.25
C GLU A 77 -15.65 -11.79 -11.16
N LEU A 78 -16.39 -12.64 -10.43
CA LEU A 78 -15.80 -13.56 -9.46
C LEU A 78 -14.92 -14.60 -10.14
N ARG A 79 -15.42 -15.22 -11.23
CA ARG A 79 -14.67 -16.20 -12.02
C ARG A 79 -13.43 -15.55 -12.64
N LYS A 80 -13.58 -14.35 -13.20
CA LYS A 80 -12.45 -13.57 -13.75
C LYS A 80 -11.37 -13.32 -12.70
N LEU A 81 -11.76 -12.89 -11.50
CA LEU A 81 -10.84 -12.67 -10.39
C LEU A 81 -10.15 -13.96 -9.94
N PHE A 82 -10.88 -15.08 -9.89
CA PHE A 82 -10.33 -16.39 -9.55
C PHE A 82 -9.27 -16.85 -10.55
N VAL A 83 -9.52 -16.68 -11.85
CA VAL A 83 -8.54 -16.99 -12.90
C VAL A 83 -7.33 -16.07 -12.79
N GLU A 84 -7.55 -14.76 -12.56
CA GLU A 84 -6.46 -13.78 -12.38
C GLU A 84 -5.55 -14.10 -11.18
N GLU A 85 -6.09 -14.63 -10.08
CA GLU A 85 -5.32 -15.02 -8.88
C GLU A 85 -4.54 -16.33 -9.08
N ASN A 86 -5.00 -17.20 -9.98
CA ASN A 86 -4.34 -18.47 -10.29
C ASN A 86 -3.41 -18.41 -11.50
N ASP A 87 -3.36 -17.29 -12.21
CA ASP A 87 -2.50 -17.07 -13.37
C ASP A 87 -1.02 -17.30 -13.05
N GLU A 88 -0.45 -18.35 -13.65
CA GLU A 88 0.93 -18.76 -13.46
C GLU A 88 1.93 -17.73 -13.98
N ARG A 89 1.61 -17.03 -15.08
CA ARG A 89 2.47 -15.98 -15.65
C ARG A 89 2.64 -14.84 -14.66
N ARG A 90 1.56 -14.46 -13.96
CA ARG A 90 1.62 -13.41 -12.93
C ARG A 90 2.46 -13.83 -11.73
N LYS A 91 2.31 -15.08 -11.28
CA LYS A 91 3.12 -15.64 -10.19
C LYS A 91 4.61 -15.66 -10.58
N LEU A 92 4.93 -16.11 -11.80
CA LEU A 92 6.29 -16.10 -12.32
C LEU A 92 6.90 -14.70 -12.36
N ILE A 93 6.17 -13.71 -12.88
CA ILE A 93 6.64 -12.32 -12.90
C ILE A 93 6.84 -11.82 -11.47
N GLN A 94 5.91 -12.11 -10.55
CA GLN A 94 6.01 -11.70 -9.15
C GLN A 94 7.27 -12.25 -8.47
N ASP A 95 7.61 -13.51 -8.72
CA ASP A 95 8.83 -14.13 -8.18
C ASP A 95 10.10 -13.49 -8.77
N LYS A 96 10.08 -13.14 -10.08
CA LYS A 96 11.20 -12.47 -10.73
C LYS A 96 11.44 -11.03 -10.27
N ILE A 97 10.42 -10.34 -9.73
CA ILE A 97 10.54 -8.97 -9.21
C ILE A 97 10.78 -8.91 -7.69
N GLY A 98 11.18 -10.03 -7.07
CA GLY A 98 11.56 -10.10 -5.65
C GLY A 98 10.57 -10.84 -4.74
N GLY A 99 9.45 -11.32 -5.28
CA GLY A 99 8.52 -12.20 -4.56
C GLY A 99 8.00 -11.61 -3.25
N VAL A 100 7.74 -12.47 -2.27
CA VAL A 100 7.18 -12.08 -0.96
C VAL A 100 8.23 -11.37 -0.09
N GLY A 101 9.48 -11.83 -0.08
CA GLY A 101 10.55 -11.25 0.74
C GLY A 101 10.79 -9.77 0.44
N PHE A 102 10.89 -9.42 -0.84
CA PHE A 102 11.07 -8.02 -1.25
C PHE A 102 9.86 -7.15 -0.90
N ASN A 103 8.64 -7.68 -1.01
CA ASN A 103 7.42 -6.98 -0.56
C ASN A 103 7.46 -6.71 0.94
N PHE A 104 7.89 -7.70 1.72
CA PHE A 104 8.02 -7.56 3.16
C PHE A 104 9.06 -6.49 3.52
N SER A 105 10.23 -6.51 2.90
CA SER A 105 11.25 -5.47 3.09
C SER A 105 10.74 -4.08 2.75
N LEU A 106 9.98 -3.91 1.65
CA LEU A 106 9.35 -2.63 1.31
C LEU A 106 8.40 -2.14 2.39
N VAL A 107 7.57 -3.02 2.96
CA VAL A 107 6.65 -2.67 4.05
C VAL A 107 7.43 -2.27 5.30
N VAL A 108 8.45 -3.02 5.67
CA VAL A 108 9.30 -2.72 6.85
C VAL A 108 10.01 -1.37 6.68
N ILE A 109 10.60 -1.11 5.52
CA ILE A 109 11.25 0.18 5.22
C ILE A 109 10.24 1.32 5.24
N ALA A 110 9.02 1.13 4.71
CA ALA A 110 7.97 2.15 4.76
C ALA A 110 7.58 2.50 6.21
N ILE A 111 7.40 1.49 7.07
CA ILE A 111 7.13 1.69 8.50
C ILE A 111 8.30 2.42 9.16
N ALA A 112 9.54 1.96 8.94
CA ALA A 112 10.75 2.58 9.48
C ALA A 112 10.87 4.07 9.06
N THR A 113 10.55 4.36 7.80
CA THR A 113 10.53 5.72 7.25
C THR A 113 9.53 6.58 8.01
N VAL A 114 8.27 6.14 8.12
CA VAL A 114 7.23 6.88 8.87
C VAL A 114 7.65 7.12 10.32
N THR A 115 8.19 6.10 11.00
CA THR A 115 8.63 6.23 12.40
C THR A 115 9.83 7.16 12.55
N SER A 116 10.81 7.11 11.65
CA SER A 116 12.02 7.93 11.73
C SER A 116 11.73 9.43 11.64
N GLY A 117 10.65 9.81 10.95
CA GLY A 117 10.18 11.20 10.87
C GLY A 117 9.84 11.84 12.22
N PHE A 118 9.59 11.04 13.27
CA PHE A 118 9.36 11.54 14.63
C PHE A 118 10.64 11.70 15.47
N PHE A 119 11.76 11.13 15.02
CA PHE A 119 12.99 11.07 15.82
C PHE A 119 14.18 11.80 15.19
N ASN A 120 14.38 11.66 13.87
CA ASN A 120 15.54 12.20 13.19
C ASN A 120 15.29 12.45 11.70
N GLU A 121 15.46 13.71 11.28
CA GLU A 121 15.23 14.16 9.90
C GLU A 121 16.17 13.51 8.89
N VAL A 122 17.46 13.35 9.23
CA VAL A 122 18.47 12.75 8.34
C VAL A 122 18.15 11.28 8.07
N VAL A 123 17.76 10.54 9.11
CA VAL A 123 17.34 9.14 8.97
C VAL A 123 16.08 9.06 8.11
N PHE A 124 15.11 9.95 8.33
CA PHE A 124 13.89 10.01 7.53
C PHE A 124 14.17 10.24 6.04
N ILE A 125 14.98 11.25 5.71
CA ILE A 125 15.31 11.57 4.32
C ILE A 125 16.01 10.39 3.66
N THR A 126 16.98 9.79 4.36
CA THR A 126 17.74 8.64 3.86
C THR A 126 16.82 7.44 3.58
N LEU A 127 15.97 7.07 4.54
CA LEU A 127 15.02 5.95 4.37
C LEU A 127 13.97 6.25 3.30
N SER A 128 13.51 7.49 3.18
CA SER A 128 12.58 7.92 2.13
C SER A 128 13.20 7.77 0.74
N SER A 129 14.46 8.20 0.56
CA SER A 129 15.19 8.03 -0.69
C SER A 129 15.37 6.56 -1.06
N VAL A 130 15.72 5.72 -0.09
CA VAL A 130 15.83 4.27 -0.27
C VAL A 130 14.48 3.67 -0.66
N LEU A 131 13.40 4.04 0.02
CA LEU A 131 12.05 3.55 -0.28
C LEU A 131 11.61 3.90 -1.70
N ILE A 132 11.86 5.14 -2.15
CA ILE A 132 11.57 5.59 -3.51
C ILE A 132 12.38 4.80 -4.52
N PHE A 133 13.70 4.66 -4.31
CA PHE A 133 14.58 3.92 -5.21
C PHE A 133 14.17 2.45 -5.36
N ILE A 134 13.94 1.74 -4.25
CA ILE A 134 13.54 0.33 -4.26
C ILE A 134 12.17 0.16 -4.94
N SER A 135 11.24 1.09 -4.70
CA SER A 135 9.93 1.09 -5.37
C SER A 135 10.06 1.29 -6.88
N PHE A 136 10.94 2.19 -7.31
CA PHE A 136 11.25 2.43 -8.72
C PHE A 136 11.87 1.20 -9.38
N VAL A 137 12.89 0.59 -8.77
CA VAL A 137 13.53 -0.64 -9.25
C VAL A 137 12.50 -1.74 -9.45
N LYS A 138 11.63 -1.97 -8.45
CA LYS A 138 10.58 -2.98 -8.57
C LYS A 138 9.57 -2.67 -9.67
N GLY A 139 9.18 -1.39 -9.83
CA GLY A 139 8.32 -0.94 -10.91
C GLY A 139 8.93 -1.20 -12.28
N PHE A 140 10.22 -0.87 -12.43
CA PHE A 140 10.98 -1.11 -13.65
C PHE A 140 11.10 -2.60 -13.96
N LEU A 141 11.46 -3.44 -12.98
CA LEU A 141 11.51 -4.89 -13.17
C LEU A 141 10.15 -5.47 -13.57
N LYS A 142 9.06 -4.97 -12.96
CA LYS A 142 7.69 -5.38 -13.32
C LYS A 142 7.36 -5.03 -14.77
N PHE A 143 7.74 -3.83 -15.22
CA PHE A 143 7.57 -3.43 -16.61
C PHE A 143 8.37 -4.31 -17.58
N TYR A 144 9.66 -4.52 -17.27
CA TYR A 144 10.55 -5.36 -18.08
C TYR A 144 10.04 -6.80 -18.21
N TYR A 145 9.73 -7.47 -17.10
CA TYR A 145 9.32 -8.86 -17.13
C TYR A 145 7.92 -9.07 -17.73
N ARG A 146 7.04 -8.07 -17.66
CA ARG A 146 5.73 -8.12 -18.35
C ARG A 146 5.86 -8.07 -19.86
N LYS A 147 6.90 -7.41 -20.39
CA LYS A 147 7.20 -7.40 -21.83
C LYS A 147 7.91 -8.69 -22.26
N LYS A 148 8.74 -9.24 -21.38
CA LYS A 148 9.55 -10.43 -21.67
C LYS A 148 8.74 -11.73 -21.68
N PHE A 149 7.81 -11.88 -20.72
CA PHE A 149 6.92 -13.03 -20.58
C PHE A 149 5.50 -12.57 -20.83
#